data_AF-A0A0M9X9L6-F1
#
_entry.id   AF-A0A0M9X9L6-F1
#
_cell.length_a   1.000
_cell.length_b   1.000
_cell.length_c   1.000
_cell.angle_alpha   90.00
_cell.angle_beta   90.00
_cell.angle_gamma   90.00
#
_symmetry.space_group_name_H-M   'P 1'
#
loop_
_entity.id
_entity.type
_entity.pdbx_description
1 polymer ?
#
loop_
_entity_poly.entity_id
_entity_poly.type
_entity_poly.pdbx_seq_one_letter_code
_entity_poly.pdbx_strand_id
1 'polypeptide(L)' 'MFRDDPAHAAAAFRSHPEPGGRFAGAFAHVVFGVLDRTRDSAVRTAFERTSADLPSGPTAISSSRTAPAAADARG' A
#
# COMPACT_ATOMS: atom_id res chain seq x y z
N MET A 1 2.14 -4.01 21.93
CA MET A 1 2.36 -3.07 20.81
C MET A 1 3.71 -3.38 20.23
N PHE A 2 3.80 -3.73 18.94
CA PHE A 2 5.08 -3.84 18.26
C PHE A 2 5.65 -2.43 18.05
N ARG A 3 6.97 -2.24 18.26
CA ARG A 3 7.68 -0.96 18.10
C ARG A 3 8.62 -1.01 16.91
N ASP A 4 8.09 -1.41 15.76
CA ASP A 4 8.87 -1.42 14.53
C ASP A 4 9.12 0.00 14.04
N ASP A 5 10.31 0.20 13.47
CA ASP A 5 10.62 1.43 12.74
C ASP A 5 9.74 1.50 11.47
N PRO A 6 8.94 2.57 11.28
CA PRO A 6 8.02 2.66 10.14
C PRO A 6 8.71 2.63 8.78
N ALA A 7 9.92 3.16 8.69
CA ALA A 7 10.69 3.13 7.43
C ALA A 7 11.14 1.70 7.10
N HIS A 8 11.61 0.95 8.11
CA HIS A 8 11.94 -0.45 7.93
C HIS A 8 10.72 -1.28 7.50
N ALA A 9 9.56 -1.08 8.13
CA ALA A 9 8.33 -1.76 7.73
C ALA A 9 7.94 -1.43 6.28
N ALA A 10 7.94 -0.15 5.90
CA ALA A 10 7.63 0.28 4.54
C ALA A 10 8.60 -0.33 3.50
N ALA A 11 9.90 -0.37 3.80
CA ALA A 11 10.91 -0.98 2.92
C ALA A 11 10.70 -2.49 2.77
N ALA A 12 10.39 -3.20 3.86
CA ALA A 12 10.10 -4.62 3.83
C ALA A 12 8.89 -4.92 2.95
N PHE A 13 7.83 -4.12 3.01
CA PHE A 13 6.66 -4.32 2.14
C PHE A 13 6.92 -3.94 0.67
N ARG A 14 7.76 -2.94 0.40
CA ARG A 14 8.13 -2.54 -0.98
C ARG A 14 8.89 -3.62 -1.74
N SER A 15 9.77 -4.38 -1.10
CA SER A 15 10.64 -5.35 -1.79
C SER A 15 9.89 -6.58 -2.34
N HIS A 16 8.68 -6.83 -1.85
CA HIS A 16 7.85 -7.96 -2.26
C HIS A 16 7.27 -7.83 -3.68
N PRO A 17 6.65 -6.69 -4.05
CA PRO A 17 6.15 -6.45 -5.40
C PRO A 17 7.22 -5.99 -6.41
N GLU A 18 8.41 -5.58 -5.97
CA GLU A 18 9.49 -5.15 -6.88
C GLU A 18 9.91 -6.27 -7.84
N PRO A 19 10.42 -5.93 -9.04
CA PRO A 19 10.98 -6.93 -9.96
C PRO A 19 12.03 -7.81 -9.26
N GLY A 20 11.81 -9.14 -9.27
CA GLY A 20 12.67 -10.10 -8.56
C GLY A 20 12.24 -10.40 -7.12
N GLY A 21 11.26 -9.67 -6.58
CA GLY A 21 10.58 -9.98 -5.33
C GLY A 21 9.63 -11.17 -5.48
N ARG A 22 9.33 -11.85 -4.36
CA ARG A 22 8.48 -13.05 -4.33
C ARG A 22 7.10 -12.86 -4.97
N PHE A 23 6.57 -11.64 -4.93
CA PHE A 23 5.23 -11.30 -5.43
C PHE A 23 5.27 -10.40 -6.67
N ALA A 24 6.42 -10.32 -7.35
CA ALA A 24 6.54 -9.60 -8.61
C ALA A 24 5.49 -10.10 -9.62
N GLY A 25 4.60 -9.22 -10.06
CA GLY A 25 3.53 -9.54 -11.03
C GLY A 25 2.41 -10.44 -10.50
N ALA A 26 2.41 -10.81 -9.21
CA ALA A 26 1.38 -11.66 -8.63
C ALA A 26 0.03 -10.93 -8.43
N PHE A 27 0.08 -9.61 -8.29
CA PHE A 27 -1.10 -8.76 -8.09
C PHE A 27 -1.17 -7.68 -9.16
N ALA A 28 -2.38 -7.47 -9.69
CA ALA A 28 -2.64 -6.38 -10.63
C ALA A 28 -2.59 -4.99 -9.95
N HIS A 29 -2.98 -4.92 -8.67
CA HIS A 29 -3.02 -3.68 -7.91
C HIS A 29 -2.82 -3.94 -6.41
N VAL A 30 -2.02 -3.10 -5.74
CA VAL A 30 -1.75 -3.18 -4.29
C VAL A 30 -2.01 -1.82 -3.67
N VAL A 31 -2.75 -1.81 -2.55
CA VAL A 31 -3.09 -0.59 -1.80
C VAL A 31 -2.60 -0.73 -0.36
N PHE A 32 -1.86 0.28 0.13
CA PHE A 32 -1.44 0.38 1.52
C PHE A 32 -2.40 1.27 2.31
N GLY A 33 -3.32 0.66 3.07
CA GLY A 33 -4.25 1.37 3.95
C GLY A 33 -3.60 1.81 5.26
N VAL A 34 -2.91 2.94 5.27
CA VAL A 34 -2.21 3.44 6.46
C VAL A 34 -3.10 4.39 7.28
N LEU A 35 -3.64 3.90 8.39
CA LEU A 35 -4.33 4.75 9.38
C LEU A 35 -3.32 5.28 10.40
N ASP A 36 -2.84 6.50 10.16
CA ASP A 36 -2.01 7.24 11.10
C ASP A 36 -2.82 8.39 11.71
N ARG A 37 -2.99 8.36 13.04
CA ARG A 37 -3.70 9.39 13.80
C ARG A 37 -2.75 10.30 14.58
N THR A 38 -1.45 10.15 14.37
CA THR A 38 -0.42 10.99 15.01
C THR A 38 -0.33 12.34 14.30
N ARG A 39 0.09 13.37 15.03
CA ARG A 39 0.22 14.74 14.51
C ARG A 39 1.12 14.81 13.29
N ASP A 40 2.22 14.05 13.32
CA ASP A 40 3.25 14.08 12.28
C ASP A 40 2.99 13.08 11.14
N SER A 41 1.98 12.21 11.29
CA SER A 41 1.64 11.17 10.30
C SER A 41 2.88 10.38 9.85
N ALA A 42 3.77 10.03 10.79
CA ALA A 42 5.10 9.48 10.51
C ALA A 42 5.04 8.14 9.77
N VAL A 43 4.09 7.27 10.11
CA VAL A 43 3.91 5.97 9.44
C VAL A 43 3.41 6.19 8.02
N ARG A 44 2.42 7.06 7.85
CA ARG A 44 1.89 7.39 6.51
C ARG A 44 2.98 7.99 5.62
N THR A 45 3.75 8.93 6.15
CA THR A 45 4.83 9.60 5.41
C THR A 45 5.93 8.61 5.00
N ALA A 46 6.27 7.65 5.85
CA ALA A 46 7.24 6.60 5.51
C ALA A 46 6.77 5.77 4.30
N PHE A 47 5.52 5.31 4.30
CA PHE A 47 4.96 4.56 3.18
C PHE A 47 4.86 5.38 1.90
N GLU A 48 4.44 6.66 1.98
CA GLU A 48 4.41 7.56 0.82
C GLU A 48 5.81 7.73 0.20
N ARG A 49 6.84 7.97 1.01
CA ARG A 49 8.22 8.13 0.52
C ARG A 49 8.77 6.86 -0.09
N THR A 50 8.58 5.73 0.57
CA THR A 50 9.13 4.46 0.10
C THR A 50 8.43 3.99 -1.17
N SER A 51 7.13 4.22 -1.33
CA SER A 51 6.38 3.77 -2.53
C SER A 51 6.41 4.75 -3.71
N ALA A 52 6.95 5.97 -3.55
CA ALA A 52 6.95 7.02 -4.58
C ALA A 52 7.59 6.64 -5.92
N ASP A 53 8.52 5.68 -5.90
CA ASP A 53 9.26 5.21 -7.08
C ASP A 53 8.55 4.02 -7.77
N LEU A 54 7.51 3.45 -7.15
CA LEU A 54 6.73 2.39 -7.78
C LEU A 54 5.82 2.98 -8.85
N PRO A 55 5.71 2.33 -10.03
CA PRO A 55 4.83 2.80 -11.09
C PRO A 55 3.38 2.79 -10.60
N SER A 56 2.76 3.97 -10.57
CA SER A 56 1.32 4.09 -10.31
C SER A 56 0.56 3.54 -11.51
N GLY A 57 -0.18 2.45 -11.31
CA GLY A 57 -1.02 1.86 -12.36
C GLY A 57 -2.08 2.83 -12.91
N PRO A 58 -2.68 2.55 -14.08
CA PRO A 58 -3.65 3.44 -14.70
C PRO A 58 -4.91 3.58 -13.82
N THR A 59 -5.26 4.83 -13.53
CA THR A 59 -6.34 5.31 -12.65
C THR A 59 -5.96 5.31 -11.17
N ALA A 60 -5.46 6.46 -10.70
CA ALA A 60 -5.42 6.79 -9.29
C ALA A 60 -6.86 6.73 -8.76
N ILE A 61 -7.19 5.64 -8.07
CA ILE A 61 -8.46 5.48 -7.38
C ILE A 61 -8.47 6.57 -6.32
N SER A 62 -9.26 7.63 -6.56
CA SER A 62 -9.43 8.74 -5.63
C SER A 62 -9.82 8.16 -4.26
N SER A 63 -9.11 8.55 -3.20
CA SER A 63 -9.32 8.08 -1.83
C SER A 63 -10.68 8.47 -1.22
N SER A 64 -11.67 8.81 -2.04
CA SER A 64 -13.05 9.05 -1.66
C SER A 64 -13.82 7.74 -1.50
N ARG A 65 -13.55 7.06 -0.38
CA ARG A 65 -14.49 6.34 0.49
C ARG A 65 -15.63 5.48 -0.12
N THR A 66 -15.51 4.98 -1.34
CA THR A 66 -16.54 4.09 -1.91
C THR A 66 -15.86 2.88 -2.51
N ALA A 67 -15.61 1.86 -1.68
CA ALA A 67 -15.46 0.51 -2.21
C ALA A 67 -16.80 0.13 -2.86
N PRO A 68 -16.85 -0.32 -4.12
CA PRO A 68 -18.06 -0.96 -4.60
C PRO A 68 -18.28 -2.19 -3.72
N ALA A 69 -19.50 -2.36 -3.22
CA ALA A 69 -19.88 -3.62 -2.57
C ALA A 69 -19.52 -4.74 -3.54
N ALA A 70 -18.79 -5.75 -3.06
CA ALA A 70 -18.50 -6.94 -3.86
C ALA A 70 -19.84 -7.52 -4.32
N ALA A 71 -20.20 -7.25 -5.57
CA ALA A 71 -21.41 -7.77 -6.17
C ALA A 71 -21.23 -9.27 -6.38
N ASP A 72 -22.15 -10.01 -5.77
CA ASP A 72 -22.45 -11.42 -5.89
C ASP A 72 -21.72 -12.19 -7.01
N ALA A 73 -20.75 -13.01 -6.60
CA ALA A 73 -20.30 -14.18 -7.36
C ALA A 73 -20.82 -15.45 -6.67
N ARG A 74 -22.14 -15.65 -6.74
CA ARG A 74 -22.77 -16.98 -6.68
C ARG A 74 -23.80 -17.06 -7.78
N GLY A 75 -23.43 -17.77 -8.84
CA GLY A 75 -24.27 -18.25 -9.93
C GLY A 75 -23.52 -19.36 -10.63
#